data_AF-A0A098PYU9-F1
#
_entry.id   AF-A0A098PYU9-F1
#
_cell.length_a   1.000
_cell.length_b   1.000
_cell.length_c   1.000
_cell.angle_alpha   90.00
_cell.angle_beta   90.00
_cell.angle_gamma   90.00
#
_symmetry.space_group_name_H-M   'P 1'
#
loop_
_entity.id
_entity.type
_entity.pdbx_description
1 polymer ?
#
loop_
_entity_poly.entity_id
_entity_poly.type
_entity_poly.pdbx_seq_one_letter_code
_entity_poly.pdbx_strand_id
1 'polypeptide(L)'
;MQSESGPLQIAFLTGQSDPASCALSAEQGAFLRQLQGTGRQLVDCNYPYHRNSAPHRRMPLWRASLSNARRYLAARHARLADADRKRMHALLDQAPMTLLFAGSCGLQLLTALQLPDALRARLAVFADGPVGDAPAAFGRLRVVQGRSDWISRTLFDGHIDARPACGHMAYLRNAEVLAECQRFVAQIERTRQGAAYAH
;
A
#
# COMPACT_ATOMS: atom_id res chain seq x y z
N MET A 1 1.39 -27.27 -13.00
CA MET A 1 1.65 -25.82 -13.13
C MET A 1 0.29 -25.15 -12.99
N GLN A 2 -0.03 -24.63 -11.80
CA GLN A 2 -1.37 -24.12 -11.50
C GLN A 2 -1.55 -22.77 -12.19
N SER A 3 -2.63 -22.62 -12.96
CA SER A 3 -3.13 -21.32 -13.40
C SER A 3 -3.19 -20.37 -12.19
N GLU A 4 -2.83 -19.09 -12.36
CA GLU A 4 -3.01 -18.04 -11.33
C GLU A 4 -4.50 -17.71 -11.08
N SER A 5 -5.32 -18.74 -10.98
CA SER A 5 -6.76 -18.69 -10.76
C SER A 5 -7.04 -18.40 -9.30
N GLY A 6 -6.94 -17.12 -8.94
CA GLY A 6 -7.29 -16.59 -7.64
C GLY A 6 -7.54 -15.08 -7.71
N PRO A 7 -8.23 -14.50 -6.73
CA PRO A 7 -8.57 -13.09 -6.78
C PRO A 7 -7.32 -12.20 -6.77
N LEU A 8 -7.41 -10.99 -7.33
CA LEU A 8 -6.48 -9.91 -7.03
C LEU A 8 -6.80 -9.40 -5.62
N GLN A 9 -5.90 -9.65 -4.66
CA GLN A 9 -6.04 -9.09 -3.33
C GLN A 9 -5.61 -7.62 -3.34
N ILE A 10 -6.32 -6.79 -2.60
CA ILE A 10 -6.07 -5.35 -2.49
C ILE A 10 -6.05 -4.96 -1.03
N ALA A 11 -4.94 -4.40 -0.54
CA ALA A 11 -4.77 -4.03 0.85
C ALA A 11 -4.06 -2.68 1.03
N PHE A 12 -4.30 -2.04 2.18
CA PHE A 12 -3.55 -0.86 2.59
C PHE A 12 -2.31 -1.22 3.39
N LEU A 13 -1.23 -0.52 3.10
CA LEU A 13 -0.01 -0.47 3.90
C LEU A 13 0.33 0.99 4.14
N THR A 14 -0.26 1.58 5.17
CA THR A 14 0.09 2.94 5.59
C THR A 14 0.73 2.95 6.97
N GLY A 15 1.23 4.12 7.38
CA GLY A 15 1.54 4.38 8.77
C GLY A 15 0.35 4.09 9.68
N GLN A 16 0.64 3.66 10.92
CA GLN A 16 -0.38 3.35 11.93
C GLN A 16 -0.42 4.48 12.95
N SER A 17 -1.44 5.31 12.86
CA SER A 17 -1.62 6.47 13.74
C SER A 17 -2.09 6.10 15.15
N ASP A 18 -2.84 5.00 15.27
CA ASP A 18 -3.26 4.40 16.55
C ASP A 18 -2.73 2.95 16.63
N PRO A 19 -1.78 2.65 17.53
CA PRO A 19 -1.24 1.29 17.70
C PRO A 19 -2.28 0.23 18.05
N ALA A 20 -3.40 0.63 18.66
CA ALA A 20 -4.47 -0.28 19.06
C ALA A 20 -5.42 -0.65 17.92
N SER A 21 -5.40 0.10 16.81
CA SER A 21 -6.33 -0.05 15.69
C SER A 21 -5.59 -0.36 14.39
N CYS A 22 -6.02 -1.41 13.71
CA CYS A 22 -5.73 -1.66 12.30
C CYS A 22 -6.96 -1.40 11.42
N ALA A 23 -8.08 -0.92 11.98
CA ALA A 23 -9.27 -0.62 11.21
C ALA A 23 -9.01 0.50 10.20
N LEU A 24 -9.56 0.34 9.00
CA LEU A 24 -9.49 1.35 7.95
C LEU A 24 -10.19 2.64 8.39
N SER A 25 -9.62 3.78 8.01
CA SER A 25 -10.35 5.04 8.09
C SER A 25 -11.56 5.02 7.16
N ALA A 26 -12.53 5.93 7.39
CA ALA A 26 -13.68 6.06 6.51
C ALA A 26 -13.26 6.36 5.05
N GLU A 27 -12.18 7.13 4.86
CA GLU A 27 -11.63 7.48 3.55
C GLU A 27 -10.98 6.26 2.87
N GLN A 28 -10.20 5.48 3.61
CA GLN A 28 -9.62 4.22 3.13
C GLN A 28 -10.71 3.25 2.70
N GLY A 29 -11.72 3.04 3.55
CA GLY A 29 -12.85 2.18 3.22
C GLY A 29 -13.64 2.66 2.00
N ALA A 30 -13.88 3.97 1.88
CA ALA A 30 -14.55 4.54 0.71
C ALA A 30 -13.73 4.37 -0.57
N PHE A 31 -12.41 4.56 -0.51
CA PHE A 31 -11.53 4.37 -1.65
C PHE A 31 -11.52 2.90 -2.11
N LEU A 32 -11.39 1.93 -1.19
CA LEU A 32 -11.44 0.51 -1.54
C LEU A 32 -12.78 0.09 -2.13
N ARG A 33 -13.90 0.63 -1.64
CA ARG A 33 -15.22 0.33 -2.24
C ARG A 33 -15.29 0.74 -3.71
N GLN A 34 -14.64 1.84 -4.09
CA GLN A 34 -14.57 2.27 -5.50
C GLN A 34 -13.71 1.34 -6.39
N LEU A 35 -12.96 0.42 -5.78
CA LEU A 35 -12.17 -0.61 -6.46
C LEU A 35 -12.84 -1.99 -6.46
N GLN A 36 -14.06 -2.12 -5.91
CA GLN A 36 -14.81 -3.38 -5.97
C GLN A 36 -14.98 -3.85 -7.42
N GLY A 37 -14.96 -5.16 -7.61
CA GLY A 37 -15.09 -5.79 -8.91
C GLY A 37 -14.96 -7.31 -8.82
N THR A 38 -15.47 -8.01 -9.83
CA THR A 38 -15.36 -9.47 -9.92
C THR A 38 -13.89 -9.89 -9.93
N GLY A 39 -13.56 -10.94 -9.16
CA GLY A 39 -12.19 -11.44 -9.06
C GLY A 39 -11.26 -10.57 -8.21
N ARG A 40 -11.80 -9.65 -7.40
CA ARG A 40 -11.02 -8.85 -6.44
C ARG A 40 -11.39 -9.21 -5.01
N GLN A 41 -10.40 -9.24 -4.13
CA GLN A 41 -10.56 -9.42 -2.70
C GLN A 41 -10.04 -8.17 -1.98
N LEU A 42 -10.92 -7.47 -1.28
CA LEU A 42 -10.54 -6.27 -0.53
C LEU A 42 -10.23 -6.64 0.92
N VAL A 43 -9.09 -6.19 1.41
CA VAL A 43 -8.67 -6.38 2.81
C VAL A 43 -9.20 -5.21 3.65
N ASP A 44 -9.95 -5.55 4.69
CA ASP A 44 -10.72 -4.63 5.54
C ASP A 44 -9.93 -4.05 6.73
N CYS A 45 -8.64 -4.35 6.81
CA CYS A 45 -7.72 -3.82 7.81
C CYS A 45 -6.40 -3.37 7.16
N ASN A 46 -5.75 -2.41 7.83
CA ASN A 46 -4.48 -1.85 7.47
C ASN A 46 -3.33 -2.58 8.16
N TYR A 47 -2.11 -2.37 7.69
CA TYR A 47 -0.89 -2.86 8.30
C TYR A 47 -0.78 -2.47 9.80
N PRO A 48 -0.43 -3.40 10.72
CA PRO A 48 0.09 -4.76 10.49
C PRO A 48 -0.95 -5.89 10.41
N TYR A 49 -2.20 -5.59 10.05
CA TYR A 49 -3.27 -6.55 9.74
C TYR A 49 -3.82 -7.36 10.93
N HIS A 50 -3.96 -6.70 12.09
CA HIS A 50 -4.71 -7.27 13.20
C HIS A 50 -6.22 -7.16 12.97
N ARG A 51 -6.84 -8.28 12.55
CA ARG A 51 -8.30 -8.35 12.30
C ARG A 51 -9.16 -8.08 13.54
N ASN A 52 -8.67 -8.43 14.74
CA ASN A 52 -9.36 -8.21 16.00
C ASN A 52 -8.88 -6.95 16.75
N SER A 53 -8.46 -5.92 16.01
CA SER A 53 -7.99 -4.66 16.59
C SER A 53 -9.15 -3.74 16.99
N ALA A 54 -8.84 -2.68 17.74
CA ALA A 54 -9.83 -1.68 18.10
C ALA A 54 -10.43 -0.99 16.84
N PRO A 55 -11.68 -0.52 16.91
CA PRO A 55 -12.27 0.28 15.83
C PRO A 55 -11.47 1.55 15.53
N HIS A 56 -11.57 2.04 14.30
CA HIS A 56 -10.85 3.23 13.88
C HIS A 56 -11.24 4.45 14.73
N ARG A 57 -10.21 5.15 15.23
CA ARG A 57 -10.37 6.42 15.95
C ARG A 57 -9.55 7.49 15.26
N ARG A 58 -10.16 8.66 15.08
CA ARG A 58 -9.42 9.83 14.61
C ARG A 58 -8.43 10.26 15.69
N MET A 59 -7.14 10.16 15.38
CA MET A 59 -6.09 10.65 16.25
C MET A 59 -5.76 12.11 15.93
N PRO A 60 -5.39 12.93 16.93
CA PRO A 60 -4.79 14.23 16.68
C PRO A 60 -3.57 14.09 15.75
N LEU A 61 -3.45 14.97 14.76
CA LEU A 61 -2.43 14.87 13.71
C LEU A 61 -1.00 14.76 14.26
N TRP A 62 -0.67 15.47 15.34
CA TRP A 62 0.65 15.38 15.95
C TRP A 62 0.97 13.98 16.52
N ARG A 63 -0.03 13.28 17.08
CA ARG A 63 0.12 11.90 17.57
C ARG A 63 0.29 10.93 16.41
N ALA A 64 -0.52 11.11 15.37
CA ALA A 64 -0.42 10.36 14.13
C ALA A 64 0.97 10.51 13.51
N SER A 65 1.46 11.74 13.38
CA SER A 65 2.80 12.06 12.86
C SER A 65 3.92 11.48 13.72
N LEU A 66 3.83 11.56 15.05
CA LEU A 66 4.84 10.97 15.94
C LEU A 66 4.90 9.45 15.81
N SER A 67 3.73 8.78 15.78
CA SER A 67 3.67 7.33 15.58
C SER A 67 4.24 6.93 14.22
N ASN A 68 3.87 7.66 13.16
CA ASN A 68 4.37 7.43 11.82
C ASN A 68 5.88 7.68 11.72
N ALA A 69 6.40 8.74 12.36
CA ALA A 69 7.82 9.04 12.42
C ALA A 69 8.61 7.93 13.14
N ARG A 70 8.11 7.44 14.29
CA ARG A 70 8.73 6.31 15.00
C ARG A 70 8.79 5.05 14.14
N ARG A 71 7.71 4.70 13.46
CA ARG A 71 7.69 3.53 12.56
C ARG A 71 8.58 3.73 11.34
N TYR A 72 8.59 4.93 10.78
CA TYR A 72 9.49 5.30 9.68
C TYR A 72 10.96 5.13 10.09
N LEU A 73 11.34 5.66 11.27
CA LEU A 73 12.70 5.50 11.79
C LEU A 73 13.04 4.03 12.07
N ALA A 74 12.14 3.28 12.70
CA ALA A 74 12.35 1.85 12.90
C ALA A 74 12.52 1.10 11.58
N ALA A 75 11.71 1.40 10.56
CA ALA A 75 11.81 0.85 9.22
C ALA A 75 13.12 1.25 8.53
N ARG A 76 13.54 2.51 8.65
CA ARG A 76 14.81 3.01 8.12
C ARG A 76 16.00 2.24 8.69
N HIS A 77 15.93 1.82 9.95
CA HIS A 77 16.94 0.99 10.59
C HIS A 77 16.70 -0.52 10.43
N ALA A 78 15.76 -0.95 9.58
CA ALA A 78 15.35 -2.34 9.38
C ALA A 78 14.93 -3.07 10.68
N ARG A 79 14.50 -2.33 11.70
CA ARG A 79 14.06 -2.81 13.01
C ARG A 79 12.55 -3.01 13.06
N LEU A 80 12.01 -3.72 12.07
CA LEU A 80 10.61 -4.15 12.10
C LEU A 80 10.49 -5.43 12.93
N ALA A 81 9.40 -5.54 13.71
CA ALA A 81 9.13 -6.72 14.51
C ALA A 81 8.93 -7.94 13.60
N ASP A 82 9.52 -9.09 13.94
CA ASP A 82 9.34 -10.33 13.14
C ASP A 82 7.88 -10.76 13.03
N ALA A 83 7.07 -10.42 14.04
CA ALA A 83 5.63 -10.64 14.00
C ALA A 83 4.94 -9.85 12.87
N ASP A 84 5.41 -8.64 12.55
CA ASP A 84 4.90 -7.86 11.41
C ASP A 84 5.27 -8.52 10.08
N ARG A 85 6.52 -9.03 9.96
CA ARG A 85 6.97 -9.78 8.77
C ARG A 85 6.10 -11.02 8.56
N LYS A 86 5.91 -11.84 9.61
CA LYS A 86 5.07 -13.04 9.55
C LYS A 86 3.64 -12.72 9.11
N ARG A 87 3.06 -11.62 9.61
CA ARG A 87 1.71 -11.18 9.21
C ARG A 87 1.66 -10.70 7.77
N MET A 88 2.68 -9.98 7.28
CA MET A 88 2.76 -9.62 5.86
C MET A 88 2.83 -10.86 4.98
N HIS A 89 3.67 -11.84 5.32
CA HIS A 89 3.75 -13.10 4.57
C HIS A 89 2.39 -13.81 4.56
N ALA A 90 1.77 -13.97 5.73
CA ALA A 90 0.46 -14.60 5.85
C ALA A 90 -0.66 -13.85 5.08
N LEU A 91 -0.52 -12.54 4.88
CA LEU A 91 -1.42 -11.78 4.01
C LEU A 91 -1.16 -12.14 2.53
N LEU A 92 0.09 -12.01 2.08
CA LEU A 92 0.49 -12.21 0.69
C LEU A 92 0.31 -13.66 0.20
N ASP A 93 0.23 -14.62 1.11
CA ASP A 93 -0.05 -16.03 0.79
C ASP A 93 -1.55 -16.32 0.59
N GLN A 94 -2.44 -15.38 0.93
CA GLN A 94 -3.90 -15.55 0.74
C GLN A 94 -4.33 -15.43 -0.72
N ALA A 95 -3.48 -14.85 -1.57
CA ALA A 95 -3.80 -14.61 -2.97
C ALA A 95 -2.57 -14.76 -3.87
N PRO A 96 -2.76 -15.19 -5.12
CA PRO A 96 -1.66 -15.30 -6.08
C PRO A 96 -1.02 -13.94 -6.40
N MET A 97 -1.80 -12.85 -6.36
CA MET A 97 -1.31 -11.49 -6.58
C MET A 97 -1.93 -10.54 -5.56
N THR A 98 -1.09 -9.66 -4.99
CA THR A 98 -1.54 -8.60 -4.08
C THR A 98 -1.15 -7.23 -4.62
N LEU A 99 -2.10 -6.30 -4.62
CA LEU A 99 -1.89 -4.86 -4.77
C LEU A 99 -1.86 -4.21 -3.39
N LEU A 100 -0.75 -3.56 -3.05
CA LEU A 100 -0.61 -2.75 -1.84
C LEU A 100 -0.73 -1.26 -2.14
N PHE A 101 -1.63 -0.59 -1.42
CA PHE A 101 -1.69 0.87 -1.33
C PHE A 101 -0.75 1.37 -0.25
N ALA A 102 0.42 1.82 -0.68
CA ALA A 102 1.52 2.25 0.17
C ALA A 102 1.50 3.77 0.38
N GLY A 103 0.67 4.23 1.33
CA GLY A 103 0.53 5.66 1.62
C GLY A 103 1.61 6.19 2.55
N SER A 104 2.17 7.37 2.24
CA SER A 104 3.18 8.06 3.06
C SER A 104 4.38 7.16 3.40
N CYS A 105 4.61 6.81 4.68
CA CYS A 105 5.73 5.94 5.08
C CYS A 105 5.55 4.46 4.69
N GLY A 106 4.41 4.09 4.08
CA GLY A 106 4.11 2.72 3.68
C GLY A 106 5.17 2.09 2.78
N LEU A 107 5.69 2.86 1.82
CA LEU A 107 6.71 2.36 0.90
C LEU A 107 8.04 2.04 1.61
N GLN A 108 8.45 2.89 2.56
CA GLN A 108 9.62 2.63 3.41
C GLN A 108 9.42 1.39 4.29
N LEU A 109 8.22 1.24 4.88
CA LEU A 109 7.87 0.06 5.67
C LEU A 109 7.97 -1.21 4.84
N LEU A 110 7.44 -1.19 3.62
CA LEU A 110 7.49 -2.32 2.71
C LEU A 110 8.93 -2.70 2.34
N THR A 111 9.78 -1.73 2.01
CA THR A 111 11.21 -1.94 1.74
C THR A 111 11.92 -2.59 2.93
N ALA A 112 11.64 -2.12 4.14
CA ALA A 112 12.25 -2.63 5.37
C ALA A 112 11.81 -4.06 5.76
N LEU A 113 10.72 -4.57 5.19
CA LEU A 113 10.29 -5.96 5.40
C LEU A 113 11.20 -6.97 4.71
N GLN A 114 12.01 -6.53 3.72
CA GLN A 114 12.96 -7.37 2.98
C GLN A 114 12.31 -8.67 2.47
N LEU A 115 11.16 -8.52 1.81
CA LEU A 115 10.39 -9.66 1.32
C LEU A 115 11.22 -10.50 0.33
N PRO A 116 11.16 -11.84 0.41
CA PRO A 116 11.76 -12.73 -0.58
C PRO A 116 11.30 -12.43 -2.01
N ASP A 117 12.16 -12.69 -2.99
CA ASP A 117 11.93 -12.40 -4.41
C ASP A 117 10.61 -13.01 -4.94
N ALA A 118 10.30 -14.23 -4.53
CA ALA A 118 9.05 -14.91 -4.89
C ALA A 118 7.79 -14.17 -4.41
N LEU A 119 7.86 -13.48 -3.28
CA LEU A 119 6.78 -12.62 -2.78
C LEU A 119 6.77 -11.27 -3.49
N ARG A 120 7.94 -10.68 -3.75
CA ARG A 120 8.04 -9.41 -4.51
C ARG A 120 7.52 -9.53 -5.94
N ALA A 121 7.69 -10.69 -6.58
CA ALA A 121 7.19 -10.96 -7.93
C ALA A 121 5.65 -10.97 -8.02
N ARG A 122 4.98 -11.35 -6.92
CA ARG A 122 3.51 -11.41 -6.77
C ARG A 122 2.92 -10.14 -6.16
N LEU A 123 3.71 -9.07 -6.12
CA LEU A 123 3.36 -7.81 -5.48
C LEU A 123 3.33 -6.68 -6.50
N ALA A 124 2.21 -5.97 -6.53
CA ALA A 124 2.11 -4.65 -7.12
C ALA A 124 1.97 -3.61 -6.01
N VAL A 125 2.61 -2.46 -6.21
CA VAL A 125 2.60 -1.38 -5.23
C VAL A 125 2.10 -0.11 -5.90
N PHE A 126 1.06 0.48 -5.33
CA PHE A 126 0.61 1.82 -5.65
C PHE A 126 0.97 2.71 -4.47
N ALA A 127 1.97 3.56 -4.63
CA ALA A 127 2.49 4.43 -3.57
C ALA A 127 1.93 5.85 -3.74
N ASP A 128 1.11 6.28 -2.80
CA ASP A 128 0.55 7.63 -2.75
C ASP A 128 1.30 8.51 -1.74
N GLY A 129 1.90 9.59 -2.24
CA GLY A 129 2.71 10.53 -1.48
C GLY A 129 3.79 9.87 -0.63
N PRO A 130 4.63 8.97 -1.17
CA PRO A 130 5.62 8.27 -0.37
C PRO A 130 6.59 9.24 0.31
N VAL A 131 7.19 8.79 1.40
CA VAL A 131 8.35 9.42 2.03
C VAL A 131 9.43 8.37 2.26
N GLY A 132 10.70 8.78 2.18
CA GLY A 132 11.84 7.92 2.38
C GLY A 132 12.79 7.85 1.19
N ASP A 133 13.86 7.09 1.39
CA ASP A 133 14.87 6.85 0.38
C ASP A 133 14.30 5.95 -0.75
N ALA A 134 14.98 5.92 -1.90
CA ALA A 134 14.54 5.15 -3.07
C ALA A 134 14.14 3.70 -2.69
N PRO A 135 12.96 3.23 -3.13
CA PRO A 135 12.45 1.93 -2.72
C PRO A 135 13.27 0.77 -3.26
N ALA A 136 13.17 -0.39 -2.61
CA ALA A 136 13.60 -1.65 -3.21
C ALA A 136 12.87 -1.88 -4.55
N ALA A 137 13.51 -2.64 -5.46
CA ALA A 137 12.89 -3.00 -6.73
C ALA A 137 11.67 -3.90 -6.50
N PHE A 138 10.48 -3.38 -6.80
CA PHE A 138 9.22 -4.13 -6.86
C PHE A 138 8.88 -4.46 -8.31
N GLY A 139 8.34 -5.64 -8.57
CA GLY A 139 8.00 -6.08 -9.93
C GLY A 139 7.02 -5.15 -10.64
N ARG A 140 6.15 -4.47 -9.88
CA ARG A 140 5.28 -3.40 -10.37
C ARG A 140 5.15 -2.33 -9.31
N LEU A 141 5.61 -1.12 -9.60
CA LEU A 141 5.49 0.05 -8.74
C LEU A 141 4.87 1.19 -9.55
N ARG A 142 3.86 1.84 -8.96
CA ARG A 142 3.29 3.10 -9.44
C ARG A 142 3.39 4.12 -8.32
N VAL A 143 4.14 5.20 -8.53
CA VAL A 143 4.33 6.28 -7.57
C VAL A 143 3.55 7.51 -7.99
N VAL A 144 2.69 7.99 -7.10
CA VAL A 144 1.87 9.18 -7.31
C VAL A 144 2.24 10.22 -6.25
N GLN A 145 2.66 11.41 -6.68
CA GLN A 145 3.07 12.49 -5.79
C GLN A 145 2.34 13.80 -6.14
N GLY A 146 1.44 14.21 -5.26
CA GLY A 146 0.61 15.41 -5.38
C GLY A 146 1.43 16.68 -5.58
N ARG A 147 0.95 17.56 -6.46
CA ARG A 147 1.61 18.84 -6.80
C ARG A 147 1.80 19.74 -5.58
N SER A 148 0.86 19.69 -4.63
CA SER A 148 0.86 20.49 -3.39
C SER A 148 1.33 19.69 -2.17
N ASP A 149 1.85 18.47 -2.35
CA ASP A 149 2.37 17.64 -1.27
C ASP A 149 3.85 17.97 -1.00
N TRP A 150 4.09 18.99 -0.19
CA TRP A 150 5.44 19.39 0.20
C TRP A 150 6.17 18.33 1.02
N ILE A 151 5.44 17.48 1.77
CA ILE A 151 6.06 16.45 2.62
C ILE A 151 6.71 15.39 1.73
N SER A 152 5.94 14.77 0.83
CA SER A 152 6.49 13.79 -0.11
C SER A 152 7.54 14.43 -1.03
N ARG A 153 7.30 15.64 -1.55
CA ARG A 153 8.26 16.32 -2.44
C ARG A 153 9.61 16.63 -1.82
N THR A 154 9.68 16.73 -0.49
CA THR A 154 10.92 17.02 0.24
C THR A 154 11.58 15.77 0.79
N LEU A 155 10.79 14.74 1.13
CA LEU A 155 11.27 13.57 1.84
C LEU A 155 11.38 12.31 0.96
N PHE A 156 10.94 12.36 -0.30
CA PHE A 156 11.02 11.23 -1.21
C PHE A 156 12.02 11.48 -2.33
N ASP A 157 12.98 10.56 -2.43
CA ASP A 157 14.06 10.60 -3.42
C ASP A 157 13.93 9.44 -4.42
N GLY A 158 12.79 9.37 -5.11
CA GLY A 158 12.50 8.30 -6.07
C GLY A 158 11.73 8.79 -7.30
N HIS A 159 11.59 7.89 -8.28
CA HIS A 159 10.87 8.19 -9.52
C HIS A 159 9.37 8.42 -9.26
N ILE A 160 8.79 9.38 -9.98
CA ILE A 160 7.38 9.76 -9.89
C ILE A 160 6.69 9.50 -11.22
N ASP A 161 5.64 8.67 -11.20
CA ASP A 161 4.86 8.35 -12.40
C ASP A 161 3.77 9.38 -12.70
N ALA A 162 3.14 9.93 -11.66
CA ALA A 162 2.04 10.89 -11.81
C ALA A 162 2.04 11.97 -10.72
N ARG A 163 1.59 13.17 -11.09
CA ARG A 163 1.51 14.34 -10.21
C ARG A 163 0.11 14.95 -10.17
N PRO A 164 -0.81 14.39 -9.38
CA PRO A 164 -2.18 14.88 -9.30
C PRO A 164 -2.29 16.20 -8.54
N ALA A 165 -3.37 16.94 -8.76
CA ALA A 165 -3.65 18.20 -8.07
C ALA A 165 -4.16 17.98 -6.63
N CYS A 166 -3.31 17.49 -5.72
CA CYS A 166 -3.63 17.29 -4.31
C CYS A 166 -2.45 17.55 -3.36
N GLY A 167 -2.77 17.71 -2.07
CA GLY A 167 -1.79 17.74 -0.97
C GLY A 167 -1.68 16.40 -0.25
N HIS A 168 -0.78 16.31 0.74
CA HIS A 168 -0.37 15.05 1.39
C HIS A 168 -1.54 14.24 1.96
N MET A 169 -2.57 14.90 2.49
CA MET A 169 -3.72 14.25 3.15
C MET A 169 -4.91 14.03 2.22
N ALA A 170 -4.80 14.38 0.94
CA ALA A 170 -5.94 14.44 0.02
C ALA A 170 -5.95 13.34 -1.06
N TYR A 171 -4.95 12.44 -1.08
CA TYR A 171 -4.83 11.43 -2.14
C TYR A 171 -6.09 10.57 -2.30
N LEU A 172 -6.59 9.98 -1.21
CA LEU A 172 -7.73 9.06 -1.25
C LEU A 172 -9.07 9.75 -1.62
N ARG A 173 -9.10 11.08 -1.64
CA ARG A 173 -10.27 11.89 -2.03
C ARG A 173 -10.14 12.49 -3.42
N ASN A 174 -8.98 12.37 -4.04
CA ASN A 174 -8.69 12.99 -5.32
C ASN A 174 -9.08 12.05 -6.47
N ALA A 175 -9.87 12.57 -7.41
CA ALA A 175 -10.38 11.79 -8.54
C ALA A 175 -9.28 11.36 -9.52
N GLU A 176 -8.22 12.17 -9.70
CA GLU A 176 -7.08 11.81 -10.56
C GLU A 176 -6.33 10.62 -9.95
N VAL A 177 -6.12 10.61 -8.63
CA VAL A 177 -5.51 9.46 -7.92
C VAL A 177 -6.32 8.19 -8.09
N LEU A 178 -7.65 8.28 -7.95
CA LEU A 178 -8.53 7.14 -8.18
C LEU A 178 -8.44 6.64 -9.63
N ALA A 179 -8.45 7.54 -10.61
CA ALA A 179 -8.33 7.19 -12.01
C ALA A 179 -6.97 6.53 -12.35
N GLU A 180 -5.87 7.05 -11.80
CA GLU A 180 -4.54 6.43 -11.90
C GLU A 180 -4.53 5.02 -11.31
N CYS A 181 -5.13 4.87 -10.13
CA CYS A 181 -5.25 3.61 -9.43
C CYS A 181 -6.05 2.58 -10.23
N GLN A 182 -7.23 2.95 -10.74
CA GLN A 182 -8.07 2.08 -11.56
C GLN A 182 -7.34 1.64 -12.84
N ARG A 183 -6.59 2.54 -13.48
CA ARG A 183 -5.76 2.22 -14.64
C ARG A 183 -4.66 1.21 -14.28
N PHE A 184 -4.03 1.38 -13.13
CA PHE A 184 -3.01 0.45 -12.64
C PHE A 184 -3.59 -0.93 -12.30
N VAL A 185 -4.75 -0.99 -11.64
CA VAL A 185 -5.48 -2.25 -11.37
C VAL A 185 -5.80 -2.97 -12.67
N ALA A 186 -6.38 -2.26 -13.64
CA ALA A 186 -6.75 -2.84 -14.93
C ALA A 186 -5.52 -3.35 -15.71
N GLN A 187 -4.37 -2.67 -15.60
CA GLN A 187 -3.10 -3.14 -16.16
C GLN A 187 -2.67 -4.47 -15.51
N ILE A 188 -2.74 -4.56 -14.18
CA ILE A 188 -2.39 -5.77 -13.44
C ILE A 188 -3.26 -6.94 -13.87
N GLU A 189 -4.58 -6.73 -13.95
CA GLU A 189 -5.55 -7.76 -14.34
C GLU A 189 -5.30 -8.25 -15.77
N ARG A 190 -5.07 -7.36 -16.73
CA ARG A 190 -4.75 -7.75 -18.12
C ARG A 190 -3.48 -8.59 -18.20
N THR A 191 -2.42 -8.21 -17.48
CA THR A 191 -1.17 -9.01 -17.51
C THR A 191 -1.38 -10.40 -16.93
N ARG A 192 -2.22 -10.55 -15.90
CA ARG A 192 -2.53 -11.86 -15.31
C ARG A 192 -3.36 -12.74 -16.24
N GLN A 193 -4.32 -12.15 -16.94
CA GLN A 193 -5.10 -12.85 -17.97
C GLN A 193 -4.21 -13.28 -19.12
N GLY A 194 -3.36 -12.39 -19.65
CA GLY A 194 -2.44 -12.71 -20.74
C GLY A 194 -1.44 -13.83 -20.39
N ALA A 195 -0.95 -13.87 -19.15
CA ALA A 195 -0.11 -14.98 -18.66
C ALA A 195 -0.88 -16.30 -18.55
N ALA A 196 -2.18 -16.26 -18.24
CA ALA A 196 -3.02 -17.45 -18.15
C ALA A 196 -3.39 -18.06 -19.52
N TYR A 197 -3.39 -17.27 -20.60
CA TYR A 197 -3.71 -17.73 -21.97
C TYR A 197 -2.48 -18.11 -22.81
N ALA A 198 -1.26 -17.82 -22.33
CA ALA A 198 -0.01 -18.14 -23.03
C ALA A 198 0.53 -19.55 -22.76
N HIS A 199 -0.27 -20.41 -22.12
CA HIS A 199 0.09 -21.77 -21.71
C HIS A 199 -0.92 -22.79 -22.23
#